data_AF-A0A0M0JCN2-F1
#
_entry.id   AF-A0A0M0JCN2-F1
#
_cell.length_a   1.000
_cell.length_b   1.000
_cell.length_c   1.000
_cell.angle_alpha   90.00
_cell.angle_beta   90.00
_cell.angle_gamma   90.00
#
_symmetry.space_group_name_H-M   'P 1'
#
loop_
_entity.id
_entity.type
_entity.pdbx_description
1 polymer ?
#
loop_
_entity_poly.entity_id
_entity_poly.type
_entity_poly.pdbx_seq_one_letter_code
_entity_poly.pdbx_strand_id
1 'polypeptide(L)'
;MAKGDKKKATAATEVVTREYTVHLRKLLHGIGFKKRAPRAVKEIKAFAKKMMGTEDVRVDTKLNKYLWSQGIKGVPGRVRVRLARKRNDDEEAAEKLYTLCTHVPVERYQYKGLQTTVVDE
;
A
#
# COMPACT_ATOMS: atom_id res chain seq x y z
N MET A 1 -41.15 9.46 -18.01
CA MET A 1 -39.80 8.84 -18.13
C MET A 1 -38.96 9.31 -16.95
N ALA A 2 -38.88 8.51 -15.88
CA ALA A 2 -38.11 8.86 -14.69
C ALA A 2 -36.61 8.67 -14.98
N LYS A 3 -35.86 9.77 -15.05
CA LYS A 3 -34.40 9.74 -14.96
C LYS A 3 -34.06 9.34 -13.53
N GLY A 4 -33.72 8.07 -13.34
CA GLY A 4 -33.19 7.58 -12.08
C GLY A 4 -31.82 8.22 -11.85
N ASP A 5 -31.73 9.14 -10.89
CA ASP A 5 -30.49 9.61 -10.32
C ASP A 5 -29.73 8.43 -9.70
N LYS A 6 -28.87 7.80 -10.49
CA LYS A 6 -27.85 6.88 -9.97
C LYS A 6 -26.93 7.72 -9.08
N LYS A 7 -27.18 7.73 -7.77
CA LYS A 7 -26.19 8.14 -6.76
C LYS A 7 -24.88 7.46 -7.12
N LYS A 8 -23.88 8.22 -7.58
CA LYS A 8 -22.52 7.71 -7.80
C LYS A 8 -22.11 7.00 -6.51
N ALA A 9 -21.82 5.71 -6.60
CA ALA A 9 -21.23 4.98 -5.48
C ALA A 9 -20.02 5.78 -5.00
N THR A 10 -19.94 6.03 -3.69
CA THR A 10 -18.83 6.79 -3.13
C THR A 10 -17.55 5.98 -3.37
N ALA A 11 -16.48 6.62 -3.88
CA ALA A 11 -15.20 5.96 -4.17
C ALA A 11 -14.57 5.24 -2.94
N ALA A 12 -15.14 5.41 -1.75
CA ALA A 12 -14.78 4.73 -0.52
C ALA A 12 -15.28 3.27 -0.45
N THR A 13 -16.38 2.91 -1.11
CA THR A 13 -16.99 1.57 -1.02
C THR A 13 -16.57 0.60 -2.12
N GLU A 14 -15.93 1.09 -3.18
CA GLU A 14 -15.52 0.26 -4.30
C GLU A 14 -14.23 -0.52 -4.01
N VAL A 15 -14.19 -1.78 -4.44
CA VAL A 15 -12.98 -2.59 -4.50
C VAL A 15 -12.08 -1.97 -5.57
N VAL A 16 -10.86 -1.60 -5.20
CA VAL A 16 -9.94 -0.91 -6.10
C VAL A 16 -8.54 -1.44 -5.85
N THR A 17 -7.80 -1.70 -6.92
CA THR A 17 -6.37 -1.99 -6.83
C THR A 17 -5.55 -0.91 -7.53
N ARG A 18 -4.48 -0.47 -6.88
CA ARG A 18 -3.59 0.58 -7.40
C ARG A 18 -2.16 0.25 -7.10
N GLU A 19 -1.28 0.58 -8.02
CA GLU A 19 0.15 0.52 -7.81
C GLU A 19 0.72 1.90 -7.51
N TYR A 20 1.47 1.98 -6.43
CA TYR A 20 2.13 3.19 -5.96
C TYR A 20 3.62 2.97 -5.83
N THR A 21 4.37 4.05 -6.00
CA THR A 21 5.80 4.09 -5.64
C THR A 21 5.95 4.83 -4.32
N VAL A 22 6.37 4.15 -3.26
CA VAL A 22 6.60 4.75 -1.94
C VAL A 22 8.06 5.19 -1.83
N HIS A 23 8.28 6.48 -1.56
CA HIS A 23 9.62 7.04 -1.41
C HIS A 23 10.15 6.91 0.03
N LEU A 24 10.56 5.70 0.41
CA LEU A 24 11.04 5.40 1.77
C LEU A 24 12.25 6.23 2.21
N ARG A 25 13.16 6.61 1.30
CA ARG A 25 14.32 7.44 1.67
C ARG A 25 13.92 8.82 2.24
N LYS A 26 12.80 9.39 1.77
CA LYS A 26 12.27 10.66 2.30
C LYS A 26 11.61 10.44 3.67
N LEU A 27 10.85 9.36 3.79
CA LEU A 27 10.10 9.01 5.01
C LEU A 27 11.02 8.57 6.17
N LEU A 28 12.18 7.99 5.86
CA LEU A 28 13.14 7.48 6.83
C LEU A 28 14.30 8.45 7.10
N HIS A 29 14.19 9.71 6.66
CA HIS A 29 15.21 10.73 6.89
C HIS A 29 15.32 11.05 8.39
N GLY A 30 16.54 11.15 8.91
CA GLY A 30 16.80 11.45 10.33
C GLY A 30 16.52 10.31 11.32
N ILE A 31 16.16 9.11 10.83
CA ILE A 31 15.83 7.97 11.70
C ILE A 31 17.08 7.15 12.01
N GLY A 32 17.27 6.80 13.29
CA GLY A 32 18.37 5.95 13.74
C GLY A 32 18.39 4.59 13.03
N PHE A 33 19.57 4.10 12.66
CA PHE A 33 19.73 2.93 11.79
C PHE A 33 19.02 1.67 12.27
N LYS A 34 19.06 1.40 13.59
CA LYS A 34 18.39 0.24 14.21
C LYS A 34 16.86 0.30 14.15
N LYS A 35 16.27 1.44 13.78
CA LYS A 35 14.81 1.62 13.70
C LYS A 35 14.30 1.75 12.27
N ARG A 36 15.16 1.73 11.25
CA ARG A 36 14.77 2.04 9.86
C ARG A 36 13.84 1.01 9.25
N ALA A 37 14.19 -0.28 9.23
CA ALA A 37 13.31 -1.31 8.64
C ALA A 37 11.97 -1.45 9.39
N PRO A 38 11.93 -1.51 10.75
CA PRO A 38 10.66 -1.49 11.48
C PRO A 38 9.81 -0.25 11.17
N ARG A 39 10.45 0.92 11.06
CA ARG A 39 9.74 2.16 10.72
C ARG A 39 9.23 2.14 9.28
N ALA A 40 9.99 1.58 8.34
CA ALA A 40 9.58 1.46 6.93
C ALA A 40 8.26 0.71 6.79
N VAL A 41 8.10 -0.41 7.51
CA VAL A 41 6.85 -1.17 7.54
C VAL A 41 5.70 -0.32 8.10
N LYS A 42 5.94 0.43 9.18
CA LYS A 42 4.93 1.33 9.77
C LYS A 42 4.53 2.45 8.81
N GLU A 43 5.49 3.05 8.11
CA GLU A 43 5.23 4.12 7.13
C GLU A 43 4.46 3.59 5.91
N ILE A 44 4.72 2.35 5.46
CA ILE A 44 3.94 1.74 4.38
C ILE A 44 2.51 1.47 4.83
N LYS A 45 2.30 0.98 6.06
CA LYS A 45 0.95 0.81 6.62
C LYS A 45 0.22 2.15 6.71
N ALA A 46 0.88 3.19 7.21
CA ALA A 46 0.32 4.54 7.30
C ALA A 46 -0.02 5.11 5.91
N PHE A 47 0.86 4.91 4.93
CA PHE A 47 0.63 5.30 3.54
C PHE A 47 -0.60 4.58 2.95
N ALA A 48 -0.70 3.27 3.15
CA ALA A 48 -1.84 2.49 2.68
C ALA A 48 -3.16 2.91 3.34
N LYS A 49 -3.16 3.12 4.67
CA LYS A 49 -4.33 3.65 5.40
C LYS A 49 -4.78 4.99 4.83
N LYS A 50 -3.85 5.91 4.55
CA LYS A 50 -4.14 7.22 3.98
C LYS A 50 -4.68 7.15 2.54
N MET A 51 -4.10 6.30 1.70
CA MET A 51 -4.45 6.25 0.27
C MET A 51 -5.71 5.44 -0.01
N MET A 52 -6.00 4.40 0.78
CA MET A 52 -7.14 3.50 0.56
C MET A 52 -8.31 3.77 1.51
N GLY A 53 -8.10 4.52 2.59
CA GLY A 53 -9.14 4.89 3.56
C GLY A 53 -9.63 3.73 4.44
N THR A 54 -8.87 2.64 4.54
CA THR A 54 -9.22 1.47 5.37
C THR A 54 -8.39 1.42 6.64
N GLU A 55 -8.98 1.06 7.77
CA GLU A 55 -8.24 0.87 9.03
C GLU A 55 -7.43 -0.43 9.05
N ASP A 56 -8.00 -1.54 8.55
CA ASP A 56 -7.29 -2.81 8.43
C ASP A 56 -6.35 -2.80 7.22
N VAL A 57 -5.05 -2.88 7.50
CA VAL A 57 -3.98 -2.92 6.50
C VAL A 57 -3.08 -4.13 6.76
N ARG A 58 -3.13 -5.07 5.82
CA ARG A 58 -2.37 -6.32 5.84
C ARG A 58 -1.18 -6.19 4.91
N VAL A 59 0.02 -6.44 5.45
CA VAL A 59 1.27 -6.39 4.69
C VAL A 59 1.66 -7.81 4.30
N ASP A 60 1.81 -8.08 3.01
CA ASP A 60 2.21 -9.39 2.54
C ASP A 60 3.63 -9.74 2.98
N THR A 61 3.87 -11.03 3.16
CA THR A 61 5.16 -11.59 3.57
C THR A 61 6.26 -11.27 2.58
N LYS A 62 5.99 -11.23 1.25
CA LYS A 62 7.00 -10.88 0.24
C LYS A 62 7.43 -9.43 0.34
N LEU A 63 6.48 -8.53 0.61
CA LEU A 63 6.78 -7.12 0.86
C LEU A 63 7.61 -6.94 2.13
N ASN A 64 7.27 -7.65 3.20
CA ASN A 64 8.09 -7.62 4.41
C ASN A 64 9.50 -8.15 4.15
N LYS A 65 9.65 -9.31 3.49
CA LYS A 65 10.97 -9.86 3.13
C LYS A 65 11.79 -8.87 2.30
N TYR A 66 11.18 -8.19 1.33
CA TYR A 66 11.87 -7.20 0.51
C TYR A 66 12.39 -5.99 1.34
N LEU A 67 11.57 -5.48 2.26
CA LEU A 67 11.97 -4.37 3.13
C LEU A 67 13.12 -4.71 4.07
N TRP A 68 13.20 -5.97 4.48
CA TRP A 68 14.25 -6.49 5.35
C TRP A 68 15.44 -7.10 4.61
N SER A 69 15.41 -7.17 3.28
CA SER A 69 16.40 -7.89 2.45
C SER A 69 17.84 -7.38 2.61
N GLN A 70 18.07 -6.09 2.87
CA GLN A 70 19.40 -5.53 3.09
C GLN A 70 19.69 -5.24 4.58
N GLY A 71 18.93 -5.89 5.46
CA GLY A 71 19.03 -5.78 6.91
C GLY A 71 18.40 -4.50 7.48
N ILE A 72 18.51 -4.35 8.80
CA ILE A 72 17.76 -3.32 9.56
C ILE A 72 18.09 -1.87 9.15
N LYS A 73 19.35 -1.62 8.75
CA LYS A 73 19.85 -0.30 8.32
C LYS A 73 19.59 -0.01 6.84
N GLY A 74 19.55 -1.06 6.01
CA GLY A 74 19.59 -0.99 4.56
C GLY A 74 18.21 -1.11 3.93
N VAL A 75 17.29 -0.20 4.27
CA VAL A 75 15.96 -0.21 3.65
C VAL A 75 16.05 0.29 2.20
N PRO A 76 15.37 -0.36 1.23
CA PRO A 76 15.28 0.15 -0.13
C PRO A 76 14.82 1.61 -0.18
N GLY A 77 15.42 2.43 -1.04
CA GLY A 77 15.12 3.86 -1.11
C GLY A 77 13.73 4.18 -1.66
N ARG A 78 13.25 3.34 -2.58
CA ARG A 78 11.91 3.35 -3.17
C ARG A 78 11.39 1.92 -3.25
N VAL A 79 10.09 1.75 -3.11
CA VAL A 79 9.41 0.45 -3.22
C VAL A 79 8.15 0.63 -4.04
N ARG A 80 7.96 -0.22 -5.04
CA ARG A 80 6.69 -0.31 -5.77
C ARG A 80 5.77 -1.28 -5.02
N VAL A 81 4.61 -0.78 -4.62
CA VAL A 81 3.63 -1.52 -3.83
C VAL A 81 2.31 -1.52 -4.58
N ARG A 82 1.69 -2.69 -4.69
CA ARG A 82 0.30 -2.83 -5.13
C ARG A 82 -0.58 -2.87 -3.88
N LEU A 83 -1.49 -1.90 -3.79
CA LEU A 83 -2.50 -1.80 -2.75
C LEU A 83 -3.82 -2.28 -3.33
N ALA A 84 -4.33 -3.40 -2.82
CA ALA A 84 -5.63 -3.93 -3.19
C ALA A 84 -6.59 -3.80 -2.01
N ARG A 85 -7.64 -3.00 -2.16
CA ARG A 85 -8.72 -2.91 -1.17
C ARG A 85 -9.75 -3.99 -1.50
N LYS A 86 -9.87 -4.99 -0.64
CA LYS A 86 -10.72 -6.18 -0.83
C LYS A 86 -11.83 -6.22 0.22
N ARG A 87 -12.93 -6.90 -0.10
CA ARG A 87 -13.98 -7.20 0.88
C ARG A 87 -13.48 -8.26 1.84
N ASN A 88 -13.84 -8.11 3.10
CA ASN A 88 -13.59 -9.12 4.10
C ASN A 88 -14.74 -10.13 4.07
N ASP A 89 -14.40 -11.42 3.97
CA ASP A 89 -15.38 -12.52 3.91
C ASP A 89 -15.77 -13.03 5.31
N ASP A 90 -15.07 -12.55 6.34
CA ASP A 90 -15.34 -12.86 7.74
C ASP A 90 -16.47 -11.95 8.29
N GLU A 91 -17.59 -12.56 8.65
CA GLU A 91 -18.78 -11.87 9.15
C GLU A 91 -18.58 -11.23 10.54
N GLU A 92 -17.59 -11.68 11.32
CA GLU A 92 -17.28 -11.12 12.65
C GLU A 92 -16.30 -9.94 12.59
N ALA A 93 -15.78 -9.60 11.41
CA ALA A 93 -14.80 -8.55 11.28
C ALA A 93 -15.39 -7.15 11.53
N ALA A 94 -14.72 -6.35 12.35
CA ALA A 94 -15.11 -4.97 12.64
C ALA A 94 -15.19 -4.08 11.40
N GLU A 95 -14.38 -4.36 10.37
CA GLU A 95 -14.30 -3.61 9.12
C GLU A 95 -14.66 -4.49 7.92
N LYS A 96 -15.56 -3.98 7.06
CA LYS A 96 -16.02 -4.67 5.84
C LYS A 96 -14.98 -4.73 4.74
N LEU A 97 -13.98 -3.84 4.77
CA LEU A 97 -12.95 -3.70 3.76
C LEU A 97 -11.58 -3.72 4.42
N TYR A 98 -10.64 -4.45 3.82
CA TYR A 98 -9.22 -4.42 4.22
C TYR A 98 -8.34 -4.10 3.01
N THR A 99 -7.17 -3.51 3.28
CA THR A 99 -6.16 -3.29 2.24
C THR A 99 -5.04 -4.31 2.35
N LEU A 100 -4.82 -5.08 1.29
CA LEU A 100 -3.65 -5.95 1.13
C LEU A 100 -2.54 -5.19 0.39
N CYS A 101 -1.37 -5.10 1.02
CA CYS A 101 -0.17 -4.50 0.45
C CYS A 101 0.77 -5.59 -0.06
N THR A 102 1.01 -5.63 -1.36
CA THR A 102 1.94 -6.59 -1.99
C THR A 102 3.11 -5.87 -2.66
N HIS A 103 4.26 -6.54 -2.74
CA HIS A 103 5.44 -5.99 -3.40
C HIS A 103 5.38 -6.28 -4.91
N VAL A 104 5.58 -5.24 -5.70
CA VAL A 104 5.79 -5.37 -7.14
C VAL A 104 7.29 -5.29 -7.39
N PRO A 105 7.93 -6.37 -7.89
CA PRO A 105 9.37 -6.34 -8.17
C PRO A 105 9.65 -5.35 -9.30
N VAL A 106 10.39 -4.30 -8.97
CA VAL A 106 10.86 -3.28 -9.91
C VAL A 106 12.34 -3.06 -9.66
N GLU A 107 13.14 -3.09 -10.72
CA GLU A 107 14.57 -2.88 -10.62
C GLU A 107 14.90 -1.42 -10.30
N ARG A 108 16.05 -1.18 -9.66
CA ARG A 108 16.39 0.15 -9.12
C ARG A 108 16.38 1.27 -10.18
N TYR A 109 16.73 0.97 -11.43
CA TYR A 109 16.77 1.94 -12.52
C TYR A 109 15.40 2.15 -13.19
N GLN A 110 14.45 1.23 -12.99
CA GLN A 110 13.13 1.25 -13.64
C GLN A 110 12.10 2.12 -12.90
N TYR A 111 12.44 2.71 -11.75
CA TYR A 111 11.53 3.59 -11.01
C TYR A 111 11.25 4.94 -11.69
N LYS A 112 12.03 5.31 -12.71
CA LYS A 112 11.84 6.57 -13.45
C LYS A 112 10.61 6.46 -14.35
N GLY A 113 9.72 7.45 -14.26
CA GLY A 113 8.50 7.49 -15.09
C GLY A 113 7.33 6.64 -14.58
N LEU A 114 7.53 5.80 -13.56
CA LEU A 114 6.44 5.03 -12.95
C LEU A 114 5.51 5.95 -12.15
N GLN A 115 4.33 6.21 -12.70
CA GLN A 115 3.26 6.93 -12.03
C GLN A 115 2.34 5.98 -11.25
N THR A 116 1.43 6.56 -10.48
CA THR A 116 0.36 5.78 -9.86
C THR A 116 -0.56 5.26 -10.95
N THR A 117 -0.78 3.95 -10.97
CA THR A 117 -1.68 3.31 -11.94
C THR A 117 -2.78 2.58 -11.20
N VAL A 118 -4.01 2.67 -11.72
CA VAL A 118 -5.08 1.75 -11.33
C VAL A 118 -4.80 0.45 -12.07
N VAL A 119 -4.85 -0.67 -11.34
CA VAL A 119 -4.70 -2.00 -11.93
C VAL A 119 -6.05 -2.66 -11.85
N ASP A 120 -6.53 -3.14 -12.98
CA ASP A 120 -7.70 -4.01 -13.01
C ASP A 120 -7.22 -5.41 -12.60
N GLU A 121 -7.86 -5.98 -11.57
CA GLU A 121 -7.70 -7.41 -11.22
C GLU A 121 -8.56 -8.26 -12.15
#